data_AF-A0A3D1QYU8-F1
#
_entry.id   AF-A0A3D1QYU8-F1
#
_cell.length_a   1.000
_cell.length_b   1.000
_cell.length_c   1.000
_cell.angle_alpha   90.00
_cell.angle_beta   90.00
_cell.angle_gamma   90.00
#
_symmetry.space_group_name_H-M   'P 1'
#
loop_
_entity.id
_entity.type
_entity.pdbx_description
1 polymer ?
#
loop_
_entity_poly.entity_id
_entity_poly.type
_entity_poly.pdbx_seq_one_letter_code
_entity_poly.pdbx_strand_id
1 'polypeptide(L)'
;MGACGNLPPELAEKVLADGDADFVAFGRPLTADPEIGRKLREGRPADVRPSTRCNQLCTGNAFFGKALGCAVNPEVGFEGTRKIERADKPKQIAIIGAGP
;
A
#
# COMPACT_ATOMS: atom_id res chain seq x y z
N MET A 1 23.55 -0.46 8.51
CA MET A 1 22.50 0.09 9.41
C MET A 1 21.23 0.31 8.58
N GLY A 2 20.06 -0.13 9.06
CA GLY A 2 18.80 -0.01 8.31
C GLY A 2 17.78 0.86 9.06
N ALA A 3 16.95 1.58 8.32
CA ALA A 3 15.88 2.41 8.88
C ALA A 3 14.50 1.81 8.62
N CYS A 4 13.62 1.84 9.61
CA CYS A 4 12.24 1.41 9.48
C CYS A 4 11.32 2.25 10.38
N GLY A 5 10.01 2.18 10.14
CA GLY A 5 9.02 2.88 10.96
C GLY A 5 8.14 3.81 10.13
N ASN A 6 7.86 5.00 10.66
CA ASN A 6 7.02 5.99 9.99
C ASN A 6 7.84 6.84 9.01
N LEU A 7 8.23 6.23 7.90
CA LEU A 7 9.03 6.87 6.86
C LEU A 7 8.18 7.02 5.59
N PRO A 8 7.63 8.22 5.32
CA PRO A 8 7.15 8.56 3.98
C PRO A 8 8.27 8.39 2.94
N PRO A 9 7.96 8.13 1.66
CA PRO A 9 8.97 7.97 0.60
C PRO A 9 10.02 9.09 0.56
N GLU A 10 9.60 10.34 0.76
CA GLU A 10 10.48 11.50 0.70
C GLU A 10 11.47 11.53 1.87
N LEU A 11 11.01 11.11 3.06
CA LEU A 11 11.88 11.00 4.23
C LEU A 11 12.79 9.77 4.13
N ALA A 12 12.30 8.68 3.57
CA ALA A 12 13.12 7.49 3.29
C ALA A 12 14.27 7.84 2.34
N GLU A 13 14.01 8.57 1.27
CA GLU A 13 15.03 9.05 0.33
C GLU A 13 16.04 9.95 1.03
N LYS A 14 15.57 10.89 1.86
CA LYS A 14 16.44 11.77 2.63
C LYS A 14 17.38 10.98 3.56
N VAL A 15 16.86 10.02 4.31
CA VAL A 15 17.65 9.17 5.23
C VAL A 15 18.76 8.41 4.49
N LEU A 16 18.48 7.94 3.27
CA LEU A 16 19.47 7.29 2.43
C LEU A 16 20.51 8.29 1.90
N ALA A 17 20.06 9.46 1.42
CA ALA A 17 20.92 10.50 0.87
C ALA A 17 21.87 11.11 1.92
N ASP A 18 21.40 11.26 3.16
CA ASP A 18 22.18 11.79 4.28
C ASP A 18 23.19 10.74 4.82
N GLY A 19 23.08 9.47 4.40
CA GLY A 19 23.98 8.38 4.84
C GLY A 19 23.61 7.79 6.22
N ASP A 20 22.43 8.12 6.75
CA ASP A 20 21.95 7.65 8.06
C ASP A 20 21.57 6.16 8.04
N ALA A 21 21.24 5.61 6.85
CA ALA A 21 20.98 4.19 6.66
C ALA A 21 21.42 3.71 5.28
N ASP A 22 21.78 2.43 5.19
CA ASP A 22 22.12 1.75 3.94
C ASP A 22 20.87 1.27 3.18
N PHE A 23 19.77 1.07 3.89
CA PHE A 23 18.49 0.67 3.33
C PHE A 23 17.32 1.09 4.22
N VAL A 24 16.14 1.26 3.60
CA VAL A 24 14.87 1.51 4.28
C VAL A 24 13.94 0.31 4.11
N ALA A 25 13.38 -0.16 5.22
CA ALA A 25 12.42 -1.25 5.22
C ALA A 25 10.99 -0.72 5.41
N PHE A 26 10.10 -1.08 4.48
CA PHE A 26 8.67 -0.79 4.57
C PHE A 26 7.90 -2.05 4.97
N GLY A 27 7.04 -1.93 5.99
CA GLY A 27 6.05 -2.95 6.32
C GLY A 27 4.67 -2.58 5.75
N ARG A 28 3.88 -1.86 6.55
CA ARG A 28 2.52 -1.42 6.17
C ARG A 28 2.43 -0.65 4.85
N PRO A 29 3.41 0.18 4.44
CA PRO A 29 3.39 0.80 3.11
C PRO A 29 3.36 -0.24 1.98
N LEU A 30 4.11 -1.34 2.07
CA LEU A 30 4.05 -2.43 1.07
C LEU A 30 2.73 -3.20 1.12
N THR A 31 2.12 -3.36 2.30
CA THR A 31 0.78 -3.94 2.41
C THR A 31 -0.29 -3.06 1.75
N ALA A 32 -0.16 -1.73 1.88
CA ALA A 32 -1.07 -0.79 1.22
C ALA A 32 -0.80 -0.71 -0.29
N ASP A 33 0.47 -0.72 -0.70
CA ASP A 33 0.88 -0.58 -2.08
C ASP A 33 2.10 -1.47 -2.39
N PRO A 34 1.90 -2.68 -2.94
CA PRO A 34 3.02 -3.56 -3.30
C PRO A 34 3.90 -2.97 -4.41
N GLU A 35 3.37 -2.01 -5.18
CA GLU A 35 4.04 -1.40 -6.33
C GLU A 35 4.79 -0.11 -5.97
N ILE A 36 4.85 0.27 -4.69
CA ILE A 36 5.46 1.54 -4.23
C ILE A 36 6.86 1.75 -4.81
N GLY A 37 7.74 0.74 -4.77
CA GLY A 37 9.10 0.85 -5.30
C GLY A 37 9.14 1.06 -6.81
N ARG A 38 8.24 0.42 -7.57
CA ARG A 38 8.13 0.65 -9.01
C ARG A 38 7.61 2.06 -9.32
N LYS A 39 6.53 2.48 -8.65
CA LYS A 39 5.93 3.82 -8.85
C LYS A 39 6.90 4.94 -8.55
N LEU A 40 7.64 4.84 -7.44
CA LEU A 40 8.65 5.83 -7.07
C LEU A 40 9.78 5.88 -8.11
N ARG A 41 10.30 4.72 -8.54
CA ARG A 41 11.32 4.64 -9.59
C ARG A 41 10.86 5.23 -10.92
N GLU A 42 9.58 5.08 -11.25
CA GLU A 42 8.96 5.66 -12.46
C GLU A 42 8.61 7.15 -12.32
N GLY A 43 8.91 7.79 -11.19
CA GLY A 43 8.60 9.21 -10.96
C GLY A 43 7.10 9.48 -10.75
N ARG A 44 6.34 8.49 -10.25
CA ARG A 44 4.89 8.56 -10.01
C ARG A 44 4.53 8.51 -8.52
N PRO A 45 5.05 9.42 -7.67
CA PRO A 45 4.77 9.39 -6.23
C PRO A 45 3.28 9.64 -5.91
N ALA A 46 2.57 10.41 -6.73
CA ALA A 46 1.14 10.67 -6.55
C ALA A 46 0.25 9.41 -6.73
N ASP A 47 0.74 8.39 -7.43
CA ASP A 47 0.04 7.11 -7.63
C ASP A 47 0.27 6.14 -6.47
N VAL A 48 1.20 6.47 -5.54
CA VAL A 48 1.46 5.64 -4.37
C VAL A 48 0.25 5.68 -3.46
N ARG A 49 -0.29 4.52 -3.12
CA ARG A 49 -1.39 4.39 -2.16
C ARG A 49 -0.82 4.43 -0.74
N PRO A 50 -0.97 5.54 0.02
CA PRO A 50 -0.34 5.65 1.32
C PRO A 50 -1.02 4.74 2.35
N SER A 51 -0.23 4.16 3.27
CA SER A 51 -0.80 3.52 4.44
C SER A 51 -1.37 4.57 5.40
N THR A 52 -2.64 4.41 5.78
CA THR A 52 -3.30 5.27 6.77
C THR A 52 -2.92 4.93 8.21
N ARG A 53 -2.11 3.89 8.43
CA ARG A 53 -1.66 3.42 9.75
C ARG A 53 -2.83 3.04 10.70
N CYS A 54 -3.99 2.69 10.15
CA CYS A 54 -5.20 2.39 10.94
C CYS A 54 -5.12 1.11 11.79
N ASN A 55 -4.19 0.21 11.47
CA ASN A 55 -3.97 -1.08 12.13
C ASN A 55 -5.19 -2.03 12.20
N GLN A 56 -6.30 -1.72 11.53
CA GLN A 56 -7.55 -2.48 11.66
C GLN A 56 -7.43 -3.90 11.10
N LEU A 57 -7.01 -4.02 9.83
CA LEU A 57 -7.01 -5.30 9.11
C LEU A 57 -5.62 -5.92 8.96
N CYS A 58 -4.55 -5.14 9.13
CA CYS A 58 -3.20 -5.68 9.12
C CYS A 58 -2.88 -6.24 10.52
N THR A 59 -2.36 -5.40 11.42
CA THR A 59 -2.01 -5.82 12.78
C THR A 59 -3.22 -6.33 13.57
N GLY A 60 -4.40 -5.72 13.41
CA GLY A 60 -5.62 -6.15 14.09
C GLY A 60 -6.00 -7.58 13.76
N ASN A 61 -6.12 -7.93 12.48
CA ASN A 61 -6.42 -9.32 12.11
C ASN A 61 -5.30 -10.28 12.50
N ALA A 62 -4.03 -9.90 12.31
CA ALA A 62 -2.90 -10.73 12.69
C ALA A 62 -2.92 -11.09 14.19
N PHE A 63 -3.25 -10.12 15.05
CA PHE A 63 -3.36 -10.32 16.49
C PHE A 63 -4.46 -11.32 16.88
N PHE A 64 -5.55 -11.36 16.12
CA PHE A 64 -6.66 -12.30 16.33
C PHE A 64 -6.59 -13.56 15.47
N GLY A 65 -5.45 -13.84 14.80
CA GLY A 65 -5.28 -15.01 13.94
C GLY A 65 -6.22 -15.05 12.73
N LYS A 66 -6.75 -13.89 12.31
CA LYS A 66 -7.60 -13.75 11.13
C LYS A 66 -6.73 -13.48 9.89
N ALA A 67 -7.30 -13.71 8.70
CA ALA A 67 -6.64 -13.40 7.44
C ALA A 67 -6.21 -11.91 7.40
N LEU A 68 -4.99 -11.66 6.93
CA LEU A 68 -4.47 -10.29 6.76
C LEU A 68 -5.32 -9.51 5.75
N GLY A 69 -5.44 -8.21 5.98
CA GLY A 69 -6.08 -7.29 5.05
C GLY A 69 -5.55 -5.86 5.19
N CYS A 70 -6.09 -4.95 4.39
CA CYS A 70 -5.76 -3.53 4.47
C CYS A 70 -6.99 -2.68 4.15
N ALA A 71 -7.21 -1.61 4.93
CA ALA A 71 -8.38 -0.75 4.77
C ALA A 71 -8.40 0.01 3.42
N VAL A 72 -7.22 0.27 2.84
CA VAL A 72 -7.09 0.98 1.57
C VAL A 72 -6.72 0.06 0.40
N ASN A 73 -6.30 -1.18 0.68
CA ASN A 73 -5.95 -2.16 -0.33
C ASN A 73 -6.81 -3.41 -0.18
N PRO A 74 -7.95 -3.50 -0.90
CA PRO A 74 -8.86 -4.63 -0.80
C PRO A 74 -8.31 -5.93 -1.42
N GLU A 75 -7.17 -5.89 -2.12
CA GLU A 75 -6.56 -7.08 -2.72
C GLU A 75 -5.72 -7.91 -1.73
N VAL A 76 -5.34 -7.33 -0.58
CA VAL A 76 -4.52 -8.02 0.43
C VAL A 76 -5.23 -9.29 0.92
N GLY A 77 -4.55 -10.43 0.78
CA GLY A 77 -5.08 -11.75 1.13
C GLY A 77 -5.93 -12.41 0.02
N PHE A 78 -6.10 -11.76 -1.12
CA PHE A 78 -6.87 -12.24 -2.27
C PHE A 78 -6.09 -12.12 -3.59
N GLU A 79 -4.77 -11.97 -3.55
CA GLU A 79 -3.90 -11.69 -4.70
C GLU A 79 -4.06 -12.74 -5.83
N GLY A 80 -4.34 -14.00 -5.46
CA GLY A 80 -4.58 -15.08 -6.42
C GLY A 80 -6.03 -15.25 -6.89
N THR A 81 -7.00 -14.65 -6.20
CA THR A 81 -8.45 -14.92 -6.42
C THR A 81 -9.23 -13.72 -6.94
N ARG A 82 -8.89 -12.49 -6.52
CA ARG A 82 -9.53 -11.25 -6.99
C ARG A 82 -8.81 -10.68 -8.21
N LYS A 83 -9.07 -11.27 -9.37
CA LYS A 83 -8.54 -10.78 -10.64
C LYS A 83 -9.45 -9.68 -11.20
N ILE A 84 -8.88 -8.50 -11.44
CA ILE A 84 -9.58 -7.40 -12.09
C ILE A 84 -9.36 -7.53 -13.60
N GLU A 85 -10.41 -7.94 -14.31
CA GLU A 85 -10.39 -8.15 -15.75
C GLU A 85 -11.34 -7.19 -16.45
N ARG A 86 -11.07 -6.92 -17.74
CA ARG A 86 -11.94 -6.06 -18.54
C ARG A 86 -13.27 -6.77 -18.77
N ALA A 87 -14.38 -6.08 -18.54
CA ALA A 87 -15.70 -6.63 -18.83
C ALA A 87 -15.93 -6.75 -20.35
N ASP A 88 -16.42 -7.92 -20.80
CA ASP A 88 -16.75 -8.17 -22.21
C ASP A 88 -17.85 -7.25 -22.74
N LYS A 89 -18.78 -6.85 -21.86
CA LYS A 89 -19.94 -6.01 -22.19
C LYS A 89 -20.04 -4.85 -21.20
N PRO A 90 -19.39 -3.71 -21.47
CA PRO A 90 -19.48 -2.52 -20.63
C PRO A 90 -20.92 -2.03 -20.46
N LYS A 91 -21.21 -1.43 -19.31
CA LYS A 91 -22.52 -0.85 -18.97
C LYS A 91 -22.34 0.60 -18.53
N GLN A 92 -23.42 1.39 -18.63
CA GLN A 92 -23.48 2.71 -18.00
C GLN A 92 -23.79 2.52 -16.51
N ILE A 93 -22.91 3.03 -15.65
CA ILE A 93 -22.99 2.86 -14.19
C ILE A 93 -23.15 4.24 -13.57
N ALA A 94 -24.17 4.41 -12.75
CA ALA A 94 -24.35 5.59 -11.90
C ALA A 94 -23.89 5.27 -10.48
N ILE A 95 -23.05 6.13 -9.90
CA ILE A 95 -22.59 6.04 -8.51
C ILE A 95 -23.14 7.28 -7.78
N ILE A 96 -23.96 7.06 -6.74
CA ILE A 96 -24.56 8.12 -5.93
C ILE A 96 -23.91 8.11 -4.55
N GLY A 97 -23.14 9.16 -4.23
CA GLY A 97 -22.31 9.26 -3.04
C GLY A 97 -20.82 9.07 -3.35
N ALA A 98 -19.97 9.86 -2.71
CA ALA A 98 -18.52 9.92 -2.95
C ALA A 98 -17.70 9.50 -1.71
N GLY A 99 -18.30 8.72 -0.81
CA GLY A 99 -17.61 8.14 0.34
C GLY A 99 -16.73 6.94 -0.07
N PRO A 100 -15.82 6.50 0.83
CA PRO A 100 -15.12 5.23 0.73
C PRO A 100 -16.00 4.03 1.13
#